data_AF-A0A6G0UUU5-F1
#
_entry.id   AF-A0A6G0UUU5-F1
#
_cell.length_a   1.000
_cell.length_b   1.000
_cell.length_c   1.000
_cell.angle_alpha   90.00
_cell.angle_beta   90.00
_cell.angle_gamma   90.00
#
_symmetry.space_group_name_H-M   'P 1'
#
loop_
_entity.id
_entity.type
_entity.pdbx_description
1 polymer ?
#
loop_
_entity_poly.entity_id
_entity_poly.type
_entity_poly.pdbx_seq_one_letter_code
_entity_poly.pdbx_strand_id
1 'polypeptide(L)'
;MNKISLFIALFAGVAFTTAFHVAVPTESGSQYCIILDAEASGTITYTTISNETKTFEFKIPALTSSHGKCLDTQNGTTTEKLSLEFYPNNVTTQEAASRPWEFTIIFKEDSRQVNNAYVIDNYNLRVELYPEIFENATEQFVNYFKDEKAEAEWHGEKTIGFTCSKSGLSLTDDSSIVFEHLKVVAFGLFDSANFTDTQGFEQCKLDIRTSDLVPIVVGACLAGLVIAVLIAYLIGRARAKRQGYTSV
;
A
#
# COMPACT_ATOMS: atom_id res chain seq x y z
N MET A 1 -17.82 -23.82 -50.63
CA MET A 1 -18.05 -22.71 -49.69
C MET A 1 -18.40 -23.30 -48.33
N ASN A 2 -17.47 -23.25 -47.37
CA ASN A 2 -17.78 -22.97 -45.96
C ASN A 2 -16.46 -22.80 -45.20
N LYS A 3 -16.17 -21.56 -44.83
CA LYS A 3 -15.03 -21.19 -43.99
C LYS A 3 -15.41 -21.49 -42.55
N ILE A 4 -14.71 -22.42 -41.91
CA ILE A 4 -14.82 -22.67 -40.47
C ILE A 4 -13.97 -21.60 -39.78
N SER A 5 -14.64 -20.61 -39.20
CA SER A 5 -14.03 -19.55 -38.39
C SER A 5 -13.59 -20.15 -37.05
N LEU A 6 -12.28 -20.23 -36.85
CA LEU A 6 -11.65 -20.58 -35.58
C LEU A 6 -11.79 -19.38 -34.63
N PHE A 7 -12.77 -19.42 -33.73
CA PHE A 7 -12.87 -18.46 -32.63
C PHE A 7 -11.82 -18.81 -31.57
N ILE A 8 -10.77 -17.99 -31.49
CA ILE A 8 -9.81 -18.01 -30.38
C ILE A 8 -10.56 -17.47 -29.17
N ALA A 9 -10.98 -18.36 -28.27
CA ALA A 9 -11.47 -17.99 -26.95
C ALA A 9 -10.27 -17.50 -26.13
N LEU A 10 -10.11 -16.19 -26.05
CA LEU A 10 -9.21 -15.54 -25.11
C LEU A 10 -9.77 -15.78 -23.70
N PHE A 11 -9.39 -16.87 -23.06
CA PHE A 11 -9.59 -17.03 -21.62
C PHE A 11 -8.68 -16.02 -20.92
N ALA A 12 -9.20 -14.82 -20.68
CA ALA A 12 -8.70 -13.95 -19.64
C ALA A 12 -8.97 -14.69 -18.33
N GLY A 13 -7.98 -15.43 -17.83
CA GLY A 13 -8.02 -16.02 -16.51
C GLY A 13 -8.21 -14.88 -15.51
N VAL A 14 -9.40 -14.79 -14.94
CA VAL A 14 -9.66 -13.91 -13.79
C VAL A 14 -8.88 -14.54 -12.64
N ALA A 15 -7.66 -14.06 -12.42
CA ALA A 15 -6.90 -14.43 -11.24
C ALA A 15 -7.64 -13.83 -10.04
N PHE A 16 -8.37 -14.67 -9.31
CA PHE A 16 -8.98 -14.29 -8.04
C PHE A 16 -7.85 -13.90 -7.08
N THR A 17 -7.64 -12.60 -6.88
CA THR A 17 -6.89 -12.09 -5.73
C THR A 17 -7.85 -12.09 -4.56
N THR A 18 -7.53 -12.85 -3.52
CA THR A 18 -8.33 -12.91 -2.31
C THR A 18 -7.67 -12.01 -1.27
N ALA A 19 -8.43 -11.01 -0.81
CA ALA A 19 -8.01 -10.20 0.33
C ALA A 19 -7.78 -11.11 1.55
N PHE A 20 -6.70 -10.85 2.28
CA PHE A 20 -6.42 -11.54 3.54
C PHE A 20 -6.65 -10.60 4.72
N HIS A 21 -7.12 -11.19 5.81
CA HIS A 21 -7.38 -10.53 7.09
C HIS A 21 -6.45 -11.13 8.15
N VAL A 22 -5.79 -10.27 8.92
CA VAL A 22 -4.86 -10.67 9.98
C VAL A 22 -5.11 -9.84 11.22
N ALA A 23 -5.13 -10.50 12.38
CA ALA A 23 -5.19 -9.84 13.67
C ALA A 23 -4.18 -10.47 14.64
N VAL A 24 -3.37 -9.65 15.29
CA VAL A 24 -2.35 -10.09 16.26
C VAL A 24 -2.90 -9.90 17.66
N PRO A 25 -3.12 -10.99 18.43
CA PRO A 25 -3.60 -10.89 19.79
C PRO A 25 -2.49 -10.40 20.73
N THR A 26 -2.90 -9.64 21.74
CA THR A 26 -2.10 -9.26 22.92
C THR A 26 -1.68 -10.49 23.72
N GLU A 27 -0.69 -10.34 24.62
CA GLU A 27 -0.22 -11.46 25.46
C GLU A 27 -1.32 -12.06 26.35
N SER A 28 -2.32 -11.26 26.75
CA SER A 28 -3.49 -11.75 27.50
C SER A 28 -4.47 -12.54 26.64
N GLY A 29 -4.38 -12.43 25.31
CA GLY A 29 -5.29 -13.05 24.34
C GLY A 29 -6.69 -12.43 24.29
N SER A 30 -6.97 -11.39 25.07
CA SER A 30 -8.30 -10.77 25.18
C SER A 30 -8.53 -9.64 24.18
N GLN A 31 -7.45 -9.06 23.66
CA GLN A 31 -7.47 -7.90 22.78
C GLN A 31 -6.47 -8.07 21.64
N TYR A 32 -6.59 -7.23 20.62
CA TYR A 32 -5.74 -7.23 19.42
C TYR A 32 -4.99 -5.91 19.30
N CYS A 33 -3.69 -5.99 19.00
CA CYS A 33 -2.82 -4.82 18.87
C CYS A 33 -2.61 -4.40 17.41
N ILE A 34 -2.55 -5.37 16.50
CA ILE A 34 -2.44 -5.16 15.07
C ILE A 34 -3.66 -5.78 14.39
N ILE A 35 -4.29 -5.06 13.48
CA ILE A 35 -5.29 -5.59 12.55
C ILE A 35 -4.91 -5.10 11.15
N LEU A 36 -4.93 -5.99 10.16
CA LEU A 36 -4.59 -5.69 8.77
C LEU A 36 -5.53 -6.41 7.81
N ASP A 37 -6.12 -5.65 6.90
CA ASP A 37 -6.82 -6.13 5.71
C ASP A 37 -6.08 -5.64 4.47
N ALA A 38 -5.75 -6.54 3.55
CA ALA A 38 -5.17 -6.14 2.27
C ALA A 38 -5.26 -7.26 1.23
N GLU A 39 -5.06 -6.88 -0.02
CA GLU A 39 -4.55 -7.74 -1.08
C GLU A 39 -3.07 -7.40 -1.29
N ALA A 40 -2.23 -8.38 -1.62
CA ALA A 40 -0.82 -8.10 -1.85
C ALA A 40 -0.25 -8.84 -3.06
N SER A 41 0.64 -8.15 -3.76
CA SER A 41 1.42 -8.66 -4.89
C SER A 41 2.79 -8.02 -4.88
N GLY A 42 3.72 -8.47 -5.71
CA GLY A 42 5.04 -7.88 -5.72
C GLY A 42 5.97 -8.48 -6.76
N THR A 43 7.19 -7.99 -6.75
CA THR A 43 8.28 -8.43 -7.60
C THR A 43 9.49 -8.73 -6.74
N ILE A 44 10.14 -9.86 -6.99
CA ILE A 44 11.48 -10.12 -6.46
C ILE A 44 12.47 -10.24 -7.60
N THR A 45 13.71 -9.86 -7.35
CA THR A 45 14.82 -10.01 -8.28
C THR A 45 15.82 -11.01 -7.73
N TYR A 46 16.23 -11.99 -8.53
CA TYR A 46 17.19 -13.01 -8.14
C TYR A 46 18.26 -13.20 -9.21
N THR A 47 19.46 -13.59 -8.79
CA THR A 47 20.59 -13.84 -9.69
C THR A 47 20.70 -15.33 -9.98
N THR A 48 21.02 -15.65 -11.23
CA THR A 48 21.24 -17.03 -11.68
C THR A 48 22.72 -17.40 -11.67
N ILE A 49 23.04 -18.70 -11.74
CA ILE A 49 24.42 -19.22 -11.80
C ILE A 49 25.20 -18.71 -13.02
N SER A 50 24.51 -18.26 -14.08
CA SER A 50 25.09 -17.59 -15.25
C SER A 50 25.36 -16.09 -15.02
N ASN A 51 25.17 -15.59 -13.80
CA ASN A 51 25.27 -14.19 -13.42
C ASN A 51 24.28 -13.27 -14.16
N GLU A 52 23.13 -13.83 -14.54
CA GLU A 52 22.00 -13.08 -15.10
C GLU A 52 20.99 -12.78 -14.00
N THR A 53 20.51 -11.55 -13.96
CA THR A 53 19.47 -11.07 -13.05
C THR A 53 18.10 -11.33 -13.66
N LYS A 54 17.23 -12.04 -12.94
CA LYS A 54 15.85 -12.34 -13.34
C LYS A 54 14.86 -11.76 -12.33
N THR A 55 13.68 -11.39 -12.82
CA THR A 55 12.59 -10.89 -11.99
C THR A 55 11.45 -11.90 -11.96
N PHE A 56 10.84 -12.08 -10.78
CA PHE A 56 9.68 -12.93 -10.58
C PHE A 56 8.55 -12.13 -9.96
N GLU A 57 7.39 -12.14 -10.63
CA GLU A 57 6.17 -11.53 -10.13
C GLU A 57 5.38 -12.52 -9.28
N PHE A 58 4.95 -12.09 -8.11
CA PHE A 58 4.18 -12.92 -7.19
C PHE A 58 2.92 -12.22 -6.69
N LYS A 59 1.93 -13.03 -6.35
CA LYS A 59 0.73 -12.66 -5.62
C LYS A 59 0.70 -13.41 -4.29
N ILE A 60 0.07 -12.81 -3.30
CA ILE A 60 -0.26 -13.43 -2.01
C ILE A 60 -1.74 -13.78 -2.04
N PRO A 61 -2.11 -14.98 -2.55
CA PRO A 61 -3.51 -15.37 -2.63
C PRO A 61 -4.08 -15.72 -1.25
N ALA A 62 -3.33 -16.46 -0.45
CA ALA A 62 -3.73 -16.86 0.89
C ALA A 62 -2.51 -16.93 1.79
N LEU A 63 -2.73 -16.66 3.08
CA LEU A 63 -1.73 -16.85 4.11
C LEU A 63 -1.77 -18.31 4.57
N THR A 64 -0.60 -18.92 4.68
CA THR A 64 -0.41 -20.22 5.33
C THR A 64 -0.52 -20.07 6.84
N SER A 65 0.09 -19.00 7.37
CA SER A 65 -0.01 -18.62 8.78
C SER A 65 0.27 -17.12 8.93
N SER A 66 -0.14 -16.55 10.06
CA SER A 66 0.26 -15.21 10.47
C SER A 66 0.55 -15.21 11.95
N HIS A 67 1.61 -14.52 12.35
CA HIS A 67 1.98 -14.41 13.75
C HIS A 67 2.58 -13.04 14.03
N GLY A 68 2.63 -12.63 15.29
CA GLY A 68 3.11 -11.31 15.65
C GLY A 68 3.35 -11.18 17.14
N LYS A 69 3.87 -10.02 17.53
CA LYS A 69 4.13 -9.68 18.93
C LYS A 69 3.73 -8.24 19.19
N CYS A 70 2.86 -8.05 20.17
CA CYS A 70 2.47 -6.74 20.67
C CYS A 70 3.51 -6.24 21.69
N LEU A 71 3.73 -4.92 21.71
CA LEU A 71 4.55 -4.24 22.72
C LEU A 71 5.92 -4.88 23.01
N ASP A 72 6.64 -5.28 21.96
CA ASP A 72 8.02 -5.74 22.07
C ASP A 72 8.97 -4.57 22.32
N THR A 73 10.16 -4.83 22.84
CA THR A 73 11.18 -3.80 23.04
C THR A 73 12.41 -4.08 22.18
N GLN A 74 12.67 -3.23 21.19
CA GLN A 74 13.86 -3.31 20.36
C GLN A 74 14.70 -2.03 20.49
N ASN A 75 15.96 -2.17 20.89
CA ASN A 75 16.90 -1.05 21.09
C ASN A 75 16.34 0.07 21.99
N GLY A 76 15.52 -0.29 23.00
CA GLY A 76 14.90 0.67 23.93
C GLY A 76 13.65 1.37 23.39
N THR A 77 13.18 1.03 22.19
CA THR A 77 11.93 1.52 21.60
C THR A 77 10.86 0.43 21.66
N THR A 78 9.63 0.80 22.01
CA THR A 78 8.48 -0.10 21.93
C THR A 78 8.11 -0.33 20.47
N THR A 79 8.02 -1.59 20.07
CA THR A 79 7.73 -2.02 18.70
C THR A 79 6.63 -3.07 18.67
N GLU A 80 5.92 -3.16 17.57
CA GLU A 80 5.01 -4.27 17.29
C GLU A 80 5.42 -4.96 16.01
N LYS A 81 5.41 -6.29 16.03
CA LYS A 81 5.86 -7.11 14.91
C LYS A 81 4.68 -7.87 14.32
N LEU A 82 4.60 -7.89 13.00
CA LEU A 82 3.71 -8.77 12.24
C LEU A 82 4.53 -9.56 11.22
N SER A 83 4.34 -10.88 11.20
CA SER A 83 4.90 -11.83 10.23
C SER A 83 3.76 -12.53 9.48
N LEU A 84 3.84 -12.51 8.16
CA LEU A 84 2.92 -13.16 7.24
C LEU A 84 3.65 -14.29 6.51
N GLU A 85 3.17 -15.52 6.66
CA GLU A 85 3.70 -16.67 5.94
C GLU A 85 2.76 -17.08 4.80
N PHE A 86 3.31 -17.25 3.59
CA PHE A 86 2.52 -17.57 2.41
C PHE A 86 3.34 -18.30 1.35
N TYR A 87 2.65 -18.91 0.40
CA TYR A 87 3.26 -19.38 -0.85
C TYR A 87 2.87 -18.46 -2.00
N PRO A 88 3.82 -18.04 -2.85
CA PRO A 88 3.51 -17.15 -3.97
C PRO A 88 2.61 -17.85 -5.00
N ASN A 89 1.72 -17.11 -5.66
CA ASN A 89 0.97 -17.55 -6.85
C ASN A 89 0.18 -18.87 -6.72
N ASN A 90 -0.30 -19.23 -5.51
CA ASN A 90 -1.02 -20.48 -5.22
C ASN A 90 -0.16 -21.75 -5.38
N VAL A 91 1.16 -21.65 -5.19
CA VAL A 91 2.03 -22.82 -5.13
C VAL A 91 1.69 -23.62 -3.86
N THR A 92 0.83 -24.62 -3.97
CA THR A 92 0.43 -25.52 -2.87
C THR A 92 1.32 -26.75 -2.82
N THR A 93 1.82 -27.13 -1.65
CA THR A 93 2.98 -28.02 -1.53
C THR A 93 2.65 -29.49 -1.30
N GLN A 94 3.25 -30.32 -2.16
CA GLN A 94 4.04 -31.47 -1.71
C GLN A 94 5.30 -31.74 -2.57
N GLU A 95 5.47 -31.08 -3.74
CA GLU A 95 6.58 -31.39 -4.67
C GLU A 95 7.46 -30.20 -5.12
N ALA A 96 7.13 -28.93 -4.81
CA ALA A 96 7.90 -27.77 -5.36
C ALA A 96 8.28 -26.68 -4.35
N ALA A 97 7.85 -26.73 -3.08
CA ALA A 97 8.27 -25.74 -2.09
C ALA A 97 8.42 -26.34 -0.69
N SER A 98 9.61 -26.20 -0.09
CA SER A 98 9.91 -26.81 1.20
C SER A 98 9.42 -25.98 2.38
N ARG A 99 9.38 -24.64 2.24
CA ARG A 99 8.98 -23.69 3.30
C ARG A 99 8.21 -22.51 2.71
N PRO A 100 7.21 -21.94 3.40
CA PRO A 100 6.55 -20.72 2.95
C PRO A 100 7.52 -19.52 2.98
N TRP A 101 7.26 -18.52 2.16
CA TRP A 101 7.90 -17.21 2.25
C TRP A 101 7.37 -16.47 3.48
N GLU A 102 8.22 -15.64 4.10
CA GLU A 102 7.86 -14.87 5.29
C GLU A 102 8.08 -13.38 5.04
N PHE A 103 7.00 -12.60 5.04
CA PHE A 103 7.08 -11.14 5.08
C PHE A 103 6.93 -10.66 6.52
N THR A 104 7.92 -9.93 7.01
CA THR A 104 7.92 -9.34 8.36
C THR A 104 7.87 -7.83 8.26
N ILE A 105 6.99 -7.20 9.04
CA ILE A 105 6.91 -5.76 9.22
C ILE A 105 6.96 -5.41 10.71
N ILE A 106 7.68 -4.35 11.03
CA ILE A 106 7.87 -3.83 12.38
C ILE A 106 7.34 -2.41 12.42
N PHE A 107 6.39 -2.18 13.31
CA PHE A 107 5.89 -0.87 13.66
C PHE A 107 6.60 -0.35 14.90
N LYS A 108 6.84 0.95 14.96
CA LYS A 108 7.30 1.64 16.17
C LYS A 108 6.39 2.81 16.48
N GLU A 109 6.40 3.23 17.74
CA GLU A 109 5.82 4.48 18.16
C GLU A 109 6.63 5.67 17.60
N ASP A 110 5.96 6.61 16.94
CA ASP A 110 6.52 7.87 16.48
C ASP A 110 6.43 8.91 17.59
N SER A 111 7.49 8.98 18.39
CA SER A 111 7.62 9.95 19.49
C SER A 111 7.65 11.41 19.05
N ARG A 112 7.68 11.68 17.73
CA ARG A 112 7.64 13.04 17.16
C ARG A 112 6.22 13.59 17.05
N GLN A 113 5.20 12.75 17.16
CA GLN A 113 3.79 13.12 17.05
C GLN A 113 3.15 13.20 18.44
N VAL A 114 2.32 14.22 18.65
CA VAL A 114 1.71 14.55 19.96
C VAL A 114 0.76 13.44 20.47
N ASN A 115 0.25 12.60 19.57
CA ASN A 115 -0.80 11.61 19.86
C ASN A 115 -0.29 10.15 19.88
N ASN A 116 1.01 9.93 20.11
CA ASN A 116 1.60 8.58 20.13
C ASN A 116 1.34 7.80 18.84
N ALA A 117 1.52 8.43 17.68
CA ALA A 117 1.32 7.78 16.40
C ALA A 117 2.23 6.55 16.23
N TYR A 118 1.89 5.64 15.33
CA TYR A 118 2.76 4.56 14.90
C TYR A 118 3.23 4.81 13.47
N VAL A 119 4.42 4.31 13.15
CA VAL A 119 5.01 4.31 11.82
C VAL A 119 5.70 2.98 11.55
N ILE A 120 5.93 2.66 10.28
CA ILE A 120 6.82 1.57 9.90
C ILE A 120 8.25 1.90 10.32
N ASP A 121 8.85 1.04 11.12
CA ASP A 121 10.27 1.08 11.42
C ASP A 121 11.07 0.38 10.31
N ASN A 122 10.83 -0.92 10.15
CA ASN A 122 11.54 -1.78 9.21
C ASN A 122 10.65 -2.91 8.70
N TYR A 123 11.05 -3.53 7.59
CA TYR A 123 10.42 -4.72 7.06
C TYR A 123 11.41 -5.52 6.21
N ASN A 124 11.13 -6.80 6.06
CA ASN A 124 11.91 -7.70 5.22
C ASN A 124 11.05 -8.83 4.66
N LEU A 125 11.46 -9.35 3.51
CA LEU A 125 10.87 -10.52 2.86
C LEU A 125 11.93 -11.62 2.80
N ARG A 126 11.67 -12.73 3.47
CA ARG A 126 12.48 -13.95 3.35
C ARG A 126 11.83 -14.87 2.34
N VAL A 127 12.59 -15.22 1.30
CA VAL A 127 12.14 -16.13 0.26
C VAL A 127 13.02 -17.37 0.20
N GLU A 128 12.40 -18.48 -0.19
CA GLU A 128 13.09 -19.67 -0.67
C GLU A 128 12.87 -19.76 -2.18
N LEU A 129 13.98 -19.80 -2.94
CA LEU A 129 13.99 -19.95 -4.39
C LEU A 129 14.04 -21.44 -4.72
N TYR A 130 12.87 -22.02 -4.98
CA TYR A 130 12.74 -23.43 -5.32
C TYR A 130 13.20 -23.72 -6.75
N PRO A 131 14.01 -24.75 -7.00
CA PRO A 131 14.54 -25.06 -8.33
C PRO A 131 13.48 -25.25 -9.42
N GLU A 132 12.27 -25.69 -9.05
CA GLU A 132 11.16 -25.95 -9.97
C GLU A 132 10.59 -24.67 -10.60
N ILE A 133 10.72 -23.53 -9.92
CA ILE A 133 10.21 -22.23 -10.36
C ILE A 133 11.36 -21.28 -10.72
N PHE A 134 12.44 -21.34 -9.95
CA PHE A 134 13.60 -20.45 -10.03
C PHE A 134 14.79 -21.21 -10.62
N GLU A 135 14.66 -21.59 -11.89
CA GLU A 135 15.71 -22.33 -12.59
C GLU A 135 17.05 -21.60 -12.50
N ASN A 136 18.09 -22.35 -12.13
CA ASN A 136 19.46 -21.86 -12.05
C ASN A 136 19.65 -20.69 -11.07
N ALA A 137 18.80 -20.51 -10.04
CA ALA A 137 19.06 -19.55 -8.98
C ALA A 137 20.40 -19.83 -8.27
N THR A 138 21.20 -18.79 -8.05
CA THR A 138 22.51 -18.90 -7.37
C THR A 138 22.36 -19.23 -5.89
N GLU A 139 21.34 -18.65 -5.26
CA GLU A 139 21.07 -18.82 -3.83
C GLU A 139 19.72 -19.51 -3.64
N GLN A 140 19.63 -20.40 -2.66
CA GLN A 140 18.37 -21.04 -2.28
C GLN A 140 17.52 -20.13 -1.38
N PHE A 141 18.15 -19.30 -0.54
CA PHE A 141 17.45 -18.44 0.41
C PHE A 141 17.93 -17.01 0.25
N VAL A 142 16.98 -16.09 0.02
CA VAL A 142 17.29 -14.67 -0.14
C VAL A 142 16.46 -13.88 0.88
N ASN A 143 17.09 -12.90 1.53
CA ASN A 143 16.42 -11.95 2.41
C ASN A 143 16.49 -10.57 1.77
N TYR A 144 15.33 -10.07 1.37
CA TYR A 144 15.20 -8.69 0.91
C TYR A 144 14.84 -7.81 2.09
N PHE A 145 15.59 -6.72 2.30
CA PHE A 145 15.36 -5.78 3.38
C PHE A 145 14.70 -4.51 2.85
N LYS A 146 14.13 -3.67 3.73
CA LYS A 146 13.68 -2.32 3.38
C LYS A 146 14.77 -1.54 2.66
N ASP A 147 14.45 -0.96 1.51
CA ASP A 147 15.37 -0.09 0.78
C ASP A 147 15.64 1.20 1.58
N GLU A 148 16.89 1.68 1.56
CA GLU A 148 17.29 2.91 2.27
C GLU A 148 16.53 4.15 1.78
N LYS A 149 16.08 4.15 0.52
CA LYS A 149 15.31 5.21 -0.13
C LYS A 149 13.80 4.95 -0.07
N ALA A 150 13.34 3.89 0.60
CA ALA A 150 11.93 3.57 0.68
C ALA A 150 11.15 4.62 1.49
N GLU A 151 10.21 5.31 0.83
CA GLU A 151 9.22 6.17 1.47
C GLU A 151 7.98 5.34 1.87
N ALA A 152 8.12 4.50 2.90
CA ALA A 152 7.00 3.73 3.43
C ALA A 152 6.10 4.63 4.30
N GLU A 153 4.84 4.83 3.89
CA GLU A 153 3.93 5.82 4.49
C GLU A 153 2.86 5.21 5.42
N TRP A 154 3.00 3.99 5.94
CA TRP A 154 1.96 3.49 6.84
C TRP A 154 2.14 4.13 8.21
N HIS A 155 1.21 5.02 8.54
CA HIS A 155 1.19 5.75 9.79
C HIS A 155 -0.24 5.98 10.26
N GLY A 156 -0.42 6.13 11.56
CA GLY A 156 -1.69 6.49 12.14
C GLY A 156 -1.56 6.73 13.64
N GLU A 157 -2.57 7.31 14.26
CA GLU A 157 -2.64 7.39 15.73
C GLU A 157 -2.98 6.01 16.31
N LYS A 158 -2.60 5.67 17.56
CA LYS A 158 -2.80 4.30 18.12
C LYS A 158 -4.20 3.70 17.92
N THR A 159 -5.23 4.54 17.92
CA THR A 159 -6.63 4.11 17.76
C THR A 159 -7.21 4.43 16.39
N ILE A 160 -6.43 5.04 15.50
CA ILE A 160 -6.81 5.41 14.14
C ILE A 160 -6.01 4.54 13.16
N GLY A 161 -6.73 3.85 12.28
CA GLY A 161 -6.10 3.04 11.25
C GLY A 161 -5.49 3.89 10.15
N PHE A 162 -4.62 3.30 9.36
CA PHE A 162 -4.20 3.80 8.07
C PHE A 162 -4.96 3.07 6.97
N THR A 163 -5.38 3.78 5.94
CA THR A 163 -5.96 3.16 4.74
C THR A 163 -5.38 3.75 3.46
N CYS A 164 -5.20 2.89 2.46
CA CYS A 164 -4.70 3.30 1.16
C CYS A 164 -5.20 2.36 0.07
N SER A 165 -5.63 2.92 -1.07
CA SER A 165 -6.05 2.12 -2.22
C SER A 165 -4.89 1.31 -2.79
N LYS A 166 -3.68 1.89 -2.81
CA LYS A 166 -2.45 1.23 -3.27
C LYS A 166 -1.22 1.75 -2.53
N SER A 167 -0.51 0.87 -1.85
CA SER A 167 0.71 1.22 -1.10
C SER A 167 1.87 0.29 -1.47
N GLY A 168 2.97 0.86 -1.95
CA GLY A 168 4.18 0.12 -2.31
C GLY A 168 5.23 0.20 -1.20
N LEU A 169 5.86 -0.93 -0.91
CA LEU A 169 7.01 -1.08 -0.02
C LEU A 169 8.21 -1.56 -0.85
N SER A 170 9.21 -0.69 -1.00
CA SER A 170 10.43 -0.99 -1.75
C SER A 170 11.42 -1.78 -0.90
N LEU A 171 11.91 -2.88 -1.46
CA LEU A 171 12.92 -3.74 -0.88
C LEU A 171 14.24 -3.59 -1.64
N THR A 172 15.33 -4.15 -1.09
CA THR A 172 16.62 -4.25 -1.78
C THR A 172 16.51 -4.99 -3.11
N ASP A 173 17.51 -4.79 -3.97
CA ASP A 173 17.64 -5.49 -5.26
C ASP A 173 16.46 -5.24 -6.21
N ASP A 174 15.98 -3.99 -6.26
CA ASP A 174 14.85 -3.56 -7.10
C ASP A 174 13.58 -4.42 -6.90
N SER A 175 13.43 -5.01 -5.72
CA SER A 175 12.29 -5.82 -5.33
C SER A 175 11.24 -4.96 -4.62
N SER A 176 9.97 -5.35 -4.68
CA SER A 176 8.90 -4.57 -4.06
C SER A 176 7.68 -5.41 -3.71
N ILE A 177 6.93 -4.95 -2.71
CA ILE A 177 5.60 -5.48 -2.37
C ILE A 177 4.60 -4.34 -2.48
N VAL A 178 3.47 -4.60 -3.12
CA VAL A 178 2.37 -3.68 -3.32
C VAL A 178 1.14 -4.24 -2.62
N PHE A 179 0.60 -3.44 -1.71
CA PHE A 179 -0.65 -3.72 -1.01
C PHE A 179 -1.78 -2.91 -1.64
N GLU A 180 -2.88 -3.58 -1.96
CA GLU A 180 -4.11 -2.99 -2.51
C GLU A 180 -5.24 -3.10 -1.49
N HIS A 181 -6.14 -2.11 -1.49
CA HIS A 181 -7.25 -1.99 -0.51
C HIS A 181 -6.78 -2.09 0.95
N LEU A 182 -5.60 -1.54 1.25
CA LEU A 182 -4.95 -1.64 2.55
C LEU A 182 -5.77 -0.94 3.62
N LYS A 183 -6.01 -1.65 4.73
CA LYS A 183 -6.38 -1.10 6.03
C LYS A 183 -5.48 -1.71 7.07
N VAL A 184 -4.85 -0.89 7.90
CA VAL A 184 -3.96 -1.38 8.94
C VAL A 184 -4.09 -0.52 10.18
N VAL A 185 -3.98 -1.12 11.35
CA VAL A 185 -3.80 -0.43 12.62
C VAL A 185 -2.75 -1.18 13.43
N ALA A 186 -1.94 -0.45 14.18
CA ALA A 186 -0.96 -0.98 15.13
C ALA A 186 -1.05 -0.21 16.45
N PHE A 187 -0.52 -0.79 17.52
CA PHE A 187 -0.57 -0.26 18.89
C PHE A 187 -1.99 -0.05 19.42
N GLY A 188 -2.95 -0.81 18.88
CA GLY A 188 -4.34 -0.82 19.31
C GLY A 188 -4.59 -1.65 20.56
N LEU A 189 -5.78 -1.48 21.13
CA LEU A 189 -6.33 -2.37 22.17
C LEU A 189 -7.77 -2.69 21.79
N PHE A 190 -7.94 -3.46 20.72
CA PHE A 190 -9.24 -3.78 20.15
C PHE A 190 -9.81 -5.07 20.75
N ASP A 191 -11.07 -5.05 21.14
CA ASP A 191 -11.75 -6.26 21.68
C ASP A 191 -12.19 -7.24 20.58
N SER A 192 -12.09 -6.84 19.31
CA SER A 192 -12.42 -7.66 18.14
C SER A 192 -11.24 -7.79 17.19
N ALA A 193 -11.12 -8.96 16.55
CA ALA A 193 -10.15 -9.19 15.48
C ALA A 193 -10.45 -8.36 14.23
N ASN A 194 -11.71 -7.95 14.04
CA ASN A 194 -12.15 -7.18 12.87
C ASN A 194 -12.18 -5.69 13.16
N PHE A 195 -12.04 -4.89 12.09
CA PHE A 195 -12.35 -3.46 12.14
C PHE A 195 -13.83 -3.22 12.45
N THR A 196 -14.10 -2.16 13.22
CA THR A 196 -15.47 -1.72 13.50
C THR A 196 -15.95 -0.72 12.43
N ASP A 197 -17.27 -0.61 12.22
CA ASP A 197 -17.84 0.35 11.27
C ASP A 197 -17.56 1.82 11.64
N THR A 198 -17.29 2.08 12.92
CA THR A 198 -16.96 3.41 13.47
C THR A 198 -15.47 3.70 13.51
N GLN A 199 -14.64 2.79 13.00
CA GLN A 199 -13.18 2.93 13.02
C GLN A 199 -12.74 4.11 12.14
N GLY A 200 -11.99 5.04 12.74
CA GLY A 200 -11.36 6.13 12.00
C GLY A 200 -10.16 5.62 11.20
N PHE A 201 -10.00 6.12 9.96
CA PHE A 201 -8.85 5.84 9.11
C PHE A 201 -8.24 7.12 8.54
N GLU A 202 -6.93 7.27 8.67
CA GLU A 202 -6.15 8.26 7.95
C GLU A 202 -5.84 7.74 6.53
N GLN A 203 -6.05 8.60 5.52
CA GLN A 203 -5.82 8.24 4.13
C GLN A 203 -4.39 8.53 3.70
N CYS A 204 -3.81 7.66 2.86
CA CYS A 204 -2.51 7.89 2.26
C CYS A 204 -2.50 9.12 1.32
N LYS A 205 -1.30 9.70 1.11
CA LYS A 205 -1.16 10.89 0.26
C LYS A 205 -1.60 10.64 -1.18
N LEU A 206 -1.41 9.43 -1.70
CA LEU A 206 -1.78 9.09 -3.06
C LEU A 206 -3.28 9.26 -3.29
N ASP A 207 -4.10 8.75 -2.37
CA ASP A 207 -5.56 8.85 -2.44
C ASP A 207 -6.03 10.30 -2.25
N ILE A 208 -5.39 11.06 -1.34
CA ILE A 208 -5.67 12.48 -1.16
C ILE A 208 -5.33 13.29 -2.42
N ARG A 209 -4.23 12.97 -3.11
CA ARG A 209 -3.79 13.67 -4.34
C ARG A 209 -4.70 13.38 -5.53
N THR A 210 -5.29 12.18 -5.59
CA THR A 210 -6.32 11.88 -6.59
C THR A 210 -7.65 12.57 -6.33
N SER A 211 -7.85 13.12 -5.14
CA SER A 211 -9.01 13.96 -4.86
C SER A 211 -8.85 15.28 -5.63
N ASP A 212 -9.78 15.56 -6.55
CA ASP A 212 -9.83 16.71 -7.47
C ASP A 212 -9.78 18.11 -6.80
N LEU A 213 -9.53 18.17 -5.50
CA LEU A 213 -9.49 19.37 -4.68
C LEU A 213 -8.58 20.46 -5.26
N VAL A 214 -7.38 20.11 -5.72
CA VAL A 214 -6.44 21.11 -6.27
C VAL A 214 -6.97 21.73 -7.59
N PRO A 215 -7.33 20.95 -8.62
CA PRO A 215 -7.98 21.49 -9.82
C PRO A 215 -9.26 22.29 -9.52
N ILE A 216 -10.08 21.86 -8.56
CA ILE A 216 -11.33 22.55 -8.18
C ILE A 216 -11.04 23.93 -7.59
N VAL A 217 -10.11 24.02 -6.64
CA VAL A 217 -9.76 25.30 -5.98
C VAL A 217 -9.14 26.27 -6.98
N VAL A 218 -8.25 25.79 -7.85
CA VAL A 218 -7.65 26.61 -8.90
C VAL A 218 -8.72 27.11 -9.88
N GLY A 219 -9.67 26.25 -10.27
CA GLY A 219 -10.79 26.60 -11.14
C GLY A 219 -11.69 27.68 -10.52
N ALA A 220 -12.05 27.56 -9.25
CA ALA A 220 -12.87 28.54 -8.55
C ALA A 220 -12.19 29.92 -8.44
N CYS A 221 -10.88 29.95 -8.12
CA CYS A 221 -10.10 31.18 -8.05
C CYS A 221 -10.02 31.89 -9.42
N LEU A 222 -9.78 31.14 -10.50
CA LEU A 222 -9.70 31.68 -11.86
C LEU A 222 -11.05 32.25 -12.31
N ALA A 223 -12.14 31.50 -12.09
CA ALA A 223 -13.49 31.96 -12.41
C ALA A 223 -13.88 33.23 -11.64
N GLY A 224 -13.54 33.29 -10.34
CA GLY A 224 -13.77 34.46 -9.50
C GLY A 224 -13.04 35.71 -10.01
N LEU A 225 -11.78 35.56 -10.42
CA LEU A 225 -10.99 36.66 -10.98
C LEU A 225 -11.60 37.19 -12.28
N VAL A 226 -12.01 36.29 -13.18
CA VAL A 226 -12.67 36.67 -14.45
C VAL A 226 -13.94 37.47 -14.19
N ILE A 227 -14.79 37.03 -13.27
CA ILE A 227 -16.02 37.74 -12.89
C ILE A 227 -15.68 39.13 -12.33
N ALA A 228 -14.70 39.24 -11.44
CA ALA A 228 -14.28 40.52 -10.87
C ALA A 228 -13.79 41.51 -11.95
N VAL A 229 -12.98 41.03 -12.91
CA VAL A 229 -12.51 41.84 -14.04
C VAL A 229 -13.67 42.26 -14.94
N LEU A 230 -14.63 41.39 -15.22
CA LEU A 230 -15.81 41.73 -16.02
C LEU A 230 -16.67 42.80 -15.34
N ILE A 231 -16.91 42.68 -14.03
CA ILE A 231 -17.64 43.71 -13.27
C ILE A 231 -16.90 45.05 -13.33
N ALA A 232 -15.59 45.05 -13.07
CA ALA A 232 -14.78 46.26 -13.15
C ALA A 232 -14.82 46.90 -14.55
N TYR A 233 -14.73 46.07 -15.60
CA TYR A 233 -14.83 46.52 -16.99
C TYR A 233 -16.20 47.13 -17.30
N LEU A 234 -17.30 46.50 -16.88
CA LEU A 234 -18.65 47.00 -17.12
C LEU A 234 -18.87 48.35 -16.42
N ILE A 235 -18.40 48.51 -15.18
CA ILE A 235 -18.46 49.79 -14.45
C ILE A 235 -17.61 50.86 -15.16
N GLY A 236 -16.38 50.53 -15.55
CA GLY A 236 -15.49 51.44 -16.27
C GLY A 236 -16.09 51.89 -17.61
N ARG A 237 -16.63 50.95 -18.38
CA ARG A 237 -17.30 51.21 -19.65
C ARG A 237 -18.57 52.06 -19.48
N ALA A 238 -19.36 51.81 -18.44
CA ALA A 238 -20.56 52.59 -18.14
C ALA A 238 -20.20 54.04 -17.78
N ARG A 239 -19.10 54.27 -17.07
CA ARG A 239 -18.62 55.62 -16.73
C ARG A 239 -18.11 56.38 -17.96
N ALA A 240 -17.32 55.73 -18.82
CA ALA A 240 -16.78 56.36 -20.04
C ALA A 240 -17.88 56.83 -21.00
N LYS A 241 -18.97 56.05 -21.16
CA LYS A 241 -20.13 56.45 -21.99
C LYS A 241 -20.82 57.72 -21.52
N ARG A 242 -20.75 58.08 -20.23
CA ARG A 242 -21.40 59.29 -19.68
C ARG A 242 -20.57 60.57 -19.89
N GLN A 243 -19.32 60.46 -20.37
CA GLN A 243 -18.40 61.59 -20.51
C GLN A 243 -18.19 62.06 -21.97
N GLY A 244 -18.94 61.51 -22.93
CA GLY A 244 -18.65 61.65 -24.37
C GLY A 244 -19.68 62.40 -25.23
N TYR A 245 -20.43 63.37 -24.69
CA TYR A 245 -21.28 64.23 -25.54
C TYR A 245 -21.36 65.67 -25.03
N THR A 246 -20.25 66.38 -25.16
CA THR A 246 -20.24 67.84 -25.30
C THR A 246 -19.31 68.16 -26.47
N SER A 247 -19.80 67.92 -27.69
CA SER A 247 -19.21 68.53 -28.88
C SER A 247 -19.63 70.01 -28.89
N VAL A 248 -18.64 70.89 -28.78
CA VAL A 248 -18.75 72.31 -29.17
C VAL A 248 -18.34 72.42 -30.63
#